data_AF-A0A7X7PVV3-F1
#
_entry.id   AF-A0A7X7PVV3-F1
#
_cell.length_a   1.000
_cell.length_b   1.000
_cell.length_c   1.000
_cell.angle_alpha   90.00
_cell.angle_beta   90.00
_cell.angle_gamma   90.00
#
_symmetry.space_group_name_H-M   'P 1'
#
loop_
_entity.id
_entity.type
_entity.pdbx_description
1 polymer ?
#
loop_
_entity_poly.entity_id
_entity_poly.type
_entity_poly.pdbx_seq_one_letter_code
_entity_poly.pdbx_strand_id
1 'polypeptide(L)'
;MGDGGVVLTWEVPAETSTLGTLAGYHIHYGSDANVLTETIVVDNPGVLSYVVDTLPAGKYYFAVRAVMTDGSRSGLSNVIEKVIS
;
A
#
# COMPACT_ATOMS: atom_id res chain seq x y z
N MET A 1 3.10 16.25 -19.93
CA MET A 1 2.07 15.65 -19.07
C MET A 1 2.78 15.29 -17.79
N GLY A 2 2.31 15.80 -16.64
CA GLY A 2 3.04 15.66 -15.38
C GLY A 2 2.92 14.24 -14.87
N ASP A 3 4.03 13.51 -14.90
CA ASP A 3 4.16 12.29 -14.12
C ASP A 3 4.37 12.73 -12.67
N GLY A 4 3.31 12.69 -11.87
CA GLY A 4 3.38 13.05 -10.46
C GLY A 4 3.71 11.83 -9.61
N GLY A 5 4.54 12.01 -8.59
CA GLY A 5 4.83 10.98 -7.59
C GLY A 5 4.02 11.16 -6.31
N VAL A 6 3.69 10.07 -5.63
CA VAL A 6 3.20 10.09 -4.26
C VAL A 6 4.13 9.30 -3.35
N VAL A 7 4.44 9.89 -2.20
CA VAL A 7 5.11 9.19 -1.11
C VAL A 7 4.04 8.65 -0.18
N LEU A 8 4.00 7.34 -0.02
CA LEU A 8 3.17 6.64 0.93
C LEU A 8 4.01 6.31 2.16
N THR A 9 3.45 6.52 3.34
CA THR A 9 4.03 6.08 4.61
C THR A 9 2.95 5.37 5.40
N TRP A 10 3.30 4.28 6.08
CA TRP A 10 2.36 3.49 6.88
C TRP A 10 3.03 3.00 8.16
N GLU A 11 2.21 2.51 9.08
CA GLU A 11 2.67 1.85 10.31
C GLU A 11 2.50 0.34 10.19
N VAL A 12 3.25 -0.42 10.99
CA VAL A 12 3.05 -1.86 11.09
C VAL A 12 1.66 -2.12 11.70
N PRO A 13 0.75 -2.88 11.03
CA PRO A 13 -0.54 -3.20 11.62
C PRO A 13 -0.39 -3.94 12.95
N ALA A 14 -1.14 -3.57 14.00
CA ALA A 14 -0.98 -4.19 15.32
C ALA A 14 -1.27 -5.70 15.32
N GLU A 15 -2.18 -6.14 14.45
CA GLU A 15 -2.52 -7.55 14.21
C GLU A 15 -1.34 -8.39 13.71
N THR A 16 -0.28 -7.79 13.18
CA THR A 16 0.86 -8.58 12.69
C THR A 16 1.53 -9.37 13.80
N SER A 17 1.49 -8.84 15.03
CA SER A 17 2.05 -9.48 16.23
C SER A 17 1.42 -10.83 16.56
N THR A 18 0.16 -11.05 16.16
CA THR A 18 -0.57 -12.31 16.38
C THR A 18 -0.59 -13.20 15.14
N LEU A 19 -0.37 -12.63 13.96
CA LEU A 19 -0.39 -13.34 12.67
C LEU A 19 0.93 -14.06 12.35
N GLY A 20 2.08 -13.58 12.86
CA GLY A 20 3.36 -14.27 12.73
C GLY A 20 4.50 -13.37 12.30
N THR A 21 5.46 -13.94 11.56
CA THR A 21 6.64 -13.21 11.09
C THR A 21 6.32 -12.42 9.83
N LEU A 22 6.42 -11.10 9.94
CA LEU A 22 6.24 -10.15 8.84
C LEU A 22 7.26 -10.41 7.73
N ALA A 23 6.76 -10.60 6.51
CA ALA A 23 7.56 -10.71 5.29
C ALA A 23 7.64 -9.37 4.53
N GLY A 24 6.60 -8.55 4.61
CA GLY A 24 6.53 -7.30 3.87
C GLY A 24 5.13 -6.71 3.83
N TYR A 25 4.90 -5.86 2.83
CA TYR A 25 3.65 -5.12 2.66
C TYR A 25 3.16 -5.17 1.22
N HIS A 26 1.85 -5.18 1.03
CA HIS A 26 1.23 -4.97 -0.27
C HIS A 26 0.48 -3.65 -0.25
N ILE A 27 0.81 -2.76 -1.17
CA ILE A 27 0.11 -1.49 -1.40
C ILE A 27 -0.93 -1.74 -2.49
N HIS A 28 -2.19 -1.58 -2.15
CA HIS A 28 -3.34 -1.70 -3.04
C HIS A 28 -3.76 -0.32 -3.49
N TYR A 29 -3.95 -0.12 -4.78
CA TYR A 29 -4.43 1.15 -5.31
C TYR A 29 -5.34 1.03 -6.52
N GLY A 30 -6.06 2.10 -6.82
CA GLY A 30 -7.00 2.17 -7.94
C GLY A 30 -7.63 3.54 -8.08
N SER A 31 -8.48 3.69 -9.10
CA SER A 31 -9.24 4.93 -9.35
C SER A 31 -10.57 4.99 -8.59
N ASP A 32 -10.96 3.91 -7.89
CA ASP A 32 -12.17 3.82 -7.07
C ASP A 32 -11.81 3.36 -5.65
N ALA A 33 -12.39 4.01 -4.63
CA ALA A 33 -12.08 3.74 -3.24
C ALA A 33 -12.49 2.32 -2.77
N ASN A 34 -13.43 1.69 -3.47
CA ASN A 34 -13.93 0.35 -3.16
C ASN A 34 -13.29 -0.73 -4.04
N VAL A 35 -12.56 -0.34 -5.09
CA VAL A 35 -11.99 -1.25 -6.09
C VAL A 35 -10.52 -0.91 -6.30
N LEU A 36 -9.67 -1.48 -5.45
CA LEU A 36 -8.21 -1.35 -5.50
C LEU A 36 -7.63 -2.57 -6.22
N THR A 37 -7.54 -2.51 -7.56
CA THR A 37 -7.10 -3.65 -8.39
C THR A 37 -5.59 -3.75 -8.53
N GLU A 38 -4.89 -2.61 -8.46
CA GLU A 38 -3.46 -2.57 -8.62
C GLU A 38 -2.76 -2.90 -7.31
N THR A 39 -1.67 -3.67 -7.38
CA THR A 39 -0.90 -4.07 -6.20
C THR A 39 0.59 -3.87 -6.43
N ILE A 40 1.24 -3.15 -5.52
CA ILE A 40 2.69 -3.07 -5.41
C ILE A 40 3.13 -3.96 -4.25
N VAL A 41 4.10 -4.82 -4.50
CA VAL A 41 4.68 -5.72 -3.51
C VAL A 41 5.94 -5.10 -2.95
N VAL A 42 6.01 -4.99 -1.62
CA VAL A 42 7.15 -4.52 -0.85
C VAL A 42 7.65 -5.68 -0.01
N ASP A 43 8.52 -6.52 -0.58
CA ASP A 43 9.14 -7.68 0.08
C ASP A 43 10.26 -7.29 1.06
N ASN A 44 9.98 -6.30 1.91
CA ASN A 44 10.89 -5.89 2.97
C ASN A 44 10.07 -5.47 4.20
N PRO A 45 10.14 -6.22 5.31
CA PRO A 45 9.35 -5.93 6.50
C PRO A 45 9.85 -4.70 7.27
N GLY A 46 11.06 -4.20 6.98
CA GLY A 46 11.64 -3.00 7.59
C GLY A 46 11.29 -1.70 6.86
N VAL A 47 10.60 -1.77 5.72
CA VAL A 47 10.23 -0.59 4.91
C VAL A 47 8.81 -0.15 5.27
N LEU A 48 8.69 1.11 5.69
CA LEU A 48 7.43 1.75 6.07
C LEU A 48 7.06 2.92 5.15
N SER A 49 7.77 3.05 4.03
CA SER A 49 7.51 4.07 3.03
C SER A 49 7.76 3.58 1.62
N TYR A 50 7.01 4.11 0.65
CA TYR A 50 7.20 3.79 -0.76
C TYR A 50 6.87 4.99 -1.62
N VAL A 51 7.67 5.20 -2.67
CA VAL A 51 7.42 6.22 -3.67
C VAL A 51 6.75 5.54 -4.85
N VAL A 52 5.49 5.89 -5.11
CA VAL A 52 4.83 5.53 -6.36
C VAL A 52 5.11 6.66 -7.34
N ASP A 53 6.00 6.40 -8.28
CA ASP A 53 6.36 7.30 -9.37
C ASP A 53 5.55 6.96 -10.64
N THR A 54 5.61 7.84 -11.64
CA THR A 54 4.97 7.63 -12.96
C THR A 54 3.46 7.44 -12.95
N LEU A 55 2.75 8.02 -11.97
CA LEU A 55 1.29 8.05 -11.99
C LEU A 55 0.81 9.16 -12.93
N PRO A 56 -0.05 8.84 -13.92
CA PRO A 56 -0.74 9.84 -14.70
C PRO A 56 -1.53 10.80 -13.82
N ALA A 57 -1.79 12.00 -14.32
CA ALA A 57 -2.72 12.92 -13.65
C ALA A 57 -4.10 12.26 -13.49
N GLY A 58 -4.63 12.30 -12.27
CA GLY A 58 -5.80 11.53 -11.92
C GLY A 58 -6.03 11.45 -10.41
N LYS A 59 -7.14 10.84 -10.04
CA LYS A 59 -7.48 10.55 -8.65
C LYS A 59 -7.21 9.08 -8.35
N TYR A 60 -6.46 8.85 -7.28
CA TYR A 60 -6.07 7.52 -6.83
C TYR A 60 -6.42 7.31 -5.37
N TYR A 61 -6.75 6.07 -5.05
CA TYR A 61 -7.00 5.59 -3.72
C TYR A 61 -5.94 4.56 -3.34
N PHE A 62 -5.43 4.61 -2.12
CA PHE A 62 -4.37 3.72 -1.65
C PHE A 62 -4.75 3.10 -0.30
N ALA A 63 -4.41 1.84 -0.12
CA ALA A 63 -4.45 1.14 1.17
C ALA A 63 -3.30 0.15 1.25
N VAL A 64 -2.80 -0.13 2.46
CA VAL A 64 -1.67 -1.05 2.67
C VAL A 64 -2.13 -2.20 3.55
N ARG A 65 -1.61 -3.40 3.29
CA ARG A 65 -1.72 -4.54 4.22
C ARG A 65 -0.37 -5.19 4.43
N ALA A 66 -0.18 -5.77 5.61
CA ALA A 66 0.97 -6.61 5.92
C ALA A 66 0.79 -8.02 5.34
N VAL A 67 1.90 -8.64 4.98
CA VAL A 67 1.99 -10.02 4.50
C VAL A 67 3.03 -10.76 5.34
N MET A 68 2.67 -11.96 5.77
CA MET A 68 3.49 -12.83 6.59
C MET A 68 4.25 -13.84 5.74
N THR A 69 5.32 -14.40 6.33
CA THR A 69 6.16 -15.44 5.69
C THR A 69 5.41 -16.74 5.40
N ASP A 70 4.33 -17.03 6.13
CA ASP A 70 3.45 -18.19 5.90
C ASP A 70 2.35 -17.92 4.85
N GLY A 71 2.31 -16.71 4.29
CA GLY A 71 1.29 -16.27 3.33
C GLY A 71 0.05 -15.62 3.95
N SER A 72 -0.08 -15.61 5.29
CA SER A 72 -1.15 -14.91 6.00
C SER A 72 -1.07 -13.40 5.77
N ARG A 73 -2.20 -12.71 5.85
CA ARG A 73 -2.30 -11.26 5.56
C ARG A 73 -3.14 -10.56 6.61
N SER A 74 -2.76 -9.33 6.92
CA SER A 74 -3.59 -8.44 7.76
C SER A 74 -4.83 -7.95 7.02
N GLY A 75 -5.73 -7.29 7.74
CA GLY A 75 -6.70 -6.37 7.15
C GLY A 75 -6.02 -5.27 6.32
N LEU A 76 -6.79 -4.65 5.42
CA LEU A 76 -6.37 -3.41 4.75
C LEU A 76 -6.39 -2.26 5.75
N SER A 77 -5.44 -1.33 5.59
CA SER A 77 -5.48 -0.04 6.27
C SER A 77 -6.72 0.77 5.86
N ASN A 78 -6.91 1.93 6.51
CA ASN A 78 -7.80 2.95 5.96
C ASN A 78 -7.36 3.31 4.53
N VAL A 79 -8.35 3.58 3.67
CA VAL A 79 -8.11 4.05 2.31
C VAL A 79 -7.83 5.56 2.35
N ILE A 80 -6.78 5.99 1.67
CA ILE A 80 -6.46 7.42 1.49
C ILE A 80 -6.69 7.83 0.03
N GLU A 81 -7.10 9.08 -0.19
CA GLU A 81 -7.23 9.67 -1.52
C GLU A 81 -6.02 10.53 -1.85
N LYS A 82 -5.54 10.45 -3.10
CA LYS A 82 -4.52 11.33 -3.64
C LYS A 82 -4.91 11.79 -5.04
N VAL A 83 -4.82 13.10 -5.27
CA VAL A 83 -4.94 13.70 -6.60
C VAL A 83 -3.53 13.99 -7.13
N ILE A 84 -3.28 13.55 -8.36
CA ILE A 84 -2.07 13.78 -9.14
C ILE A 84 -2.43 14.77 -10.26
N SER A 85 -1.62 15.81 -10.44
CA SER A 85 -1.86 16.93 -11.37
C SER A 85 -0.72 17.14 -12.35
#